data_AF-A0A7Y3A394-F1
#
_entry.id   AF-A0A7Y3A394-F1
#
_cell.length_a   1.000
_cell.length_b   1.000
_cell.length_c   1.000
_cell.angle_alpha   90.00
_cell.angle_beta   90.00
_cell.angle_gamma   90.00
#
_symmetry.space_group_name_H-M   'P 1'
#
loop_
_entity.id
_entity.type
_entity.pdbx_description
1 polymer ?
#
loop_
_entity_poly.entity_id
_entity_poly.type
_entity_poly.pdbx_seq_one_letter_code
_entity_poly.pdbx_strand_id
1 'polypeptide(L)' 'MSGTLIIPHNYKESLPIMIYCHGTLFNKTYAPSMWDSAIQIEAMPAMARYIMFIPDYLGYGSTQDVVPAYFDQEITTQTI' A
#
# COMPACT_ATOMS: atom_id res chain seq x y z
N MET A 1 0.82 -10.52 -6.38
CA MET A 1 0.86 -9.47 -5.34
C MET A 1 -0.01 -8.33 -5.80
N SER A 2 -0.68 -7.67 -4.87
CA SER A 2 -1.60 -6.57 -5.12
C SER A 2 -1.26 -5.38 -4.21
N GLY A 3 -1.96 -4.28 -4.43
CA GLY A 3 -1.84 -3.06 -3.66
C GLY A 3 -2.77 -2.01 -4.22
N THR A 4 -2.74 -0.82 -3.61
CA THR A 4 -3.54 0.31 -4.04
C THR A 4 -2.70 1.41 -4.65
N LEU A 5 -3.17 1.95 -5.77
CA LEU A 5 -2.65 3.13 -6.43
C LEU A 5 -3.64 4.28 -6.27
N ILE A 6 -3.22 5.38 -5.64
CA ILE A 6 -4.02 6.59 -5.48
C ILE A 6 -3.44 7.66 -6.39
N ILE A 7 -4.28 8.16 -7.30
CA ILE A 7 -3.91 9.20 -8.26
C ILE A 7 -4.73 10.45 -7.94
N PRO A 8 -4.10 11.51 -7.40
CA PRO A 8 -4.77 12.79 -7.23
C PRO A 8 -5.24 13.34 -8.58
N HIS A 9 -6.49 13.73 -8.67
CA HIS A 9 -7.06 14.31 -9.88
C HIS A 9 -6.90 15.83 -9.90
N ASN A 10 -7.12 16.46 -11.07
CA ASN A 10 -7.04 17.92 -11.30
C ASN A 10 -5.61 18.53 -11.25
N TYR A 11 -4.57 17.73 -11.41
CA TYR A 11 -3.20 18.22 -11.58
C TYR A 11 -2.74 18.02 -13.04
N LYS A 12 -2.10 19.04 -13.61
CA LYS A 12 -1.55 19.01 -14.97
C LYS A 12 -0.03 18.83 -15.02
N GLU A 13 0.63 18.97 -13.88
CA GLU A 13 2.07 18.80 -13.73
C GLU A 13 2.42 17.37 -13.31
N SER A 14 3.68 16.99 -13.48
CA SER A 14 4.19 15.72 -12.94
C SER A 14 4.17 15.76 -11.41
N LEU A 15 3.56 14.75 -10.80
CA LEU A 15 3.52 14.60 -9.34
C LEU A 15 4.59 13.61 -8.87
N PRO A 16 5.23 13.83 -7.71
CA PRO A 16 6.11 12.84 -7.11
C PRO A 16 5.34 11.58 -6.74
N ILE A 17 6.01 10.43 -6.85
CA ILE A 17 5.48 9.14 -6.39
C ILE A 17 6.01 8.88 -4.98
N MET A 18 5.10 8.51 -4.07
CA MET A 18 5.42 8.06 -2.73
C MET A 18 4.94 6.62 -2.55
N ILE A 19 5.84 5.77 -2.06
CA ILE A 19 5.51 4.39 -1.69
C ILE A 19 5.30 4.37 -0.18
N TYR A 20 4.11 4.01 0.26
CA TYR A 20 3.79 3.86 1.67
C TYR A 20 3.71 2.38 2.03
N CYS A 21 4.58 1.96 2.93
CA CYS A 21 4.66 0.61 3.45
C CYS A 21 3.84 0.54 4.75
N HIS A 22 2.71 -0.18 4.73
CA HIS A 22 1.85 -0.27 5.92
C HIS A 22 2.50 -1.06 7.06
N GLY A 23 2.02 -0.84 8.28
CA GLY A 23 2.46 -1.56 9.47
C GLY A 23 1.91 -2.98 9.55
N THR A 24 2.01 -3.60 10.72
CA THR A 24 1.49 -4.94 10.98
C THR A 24 -0.02 -5.03 10.76
N LEU A 25 -0.46 -5.96 9.91
CA LEU A 25 -1.87 -6.30 9.71
C LEU A 25 -2.15 -7.70 10.24
N PHE A 26 -3.09 -7.83 11.19
CA PHE A 26 -3.54 -9.15 11.66
C PHE A 26 -4.77 -9.64 10.90
N ASN A 27 -5.55 -8.72 10.36
CA ASN A 27 -6.72 -9.01 9.54
C ASN A 27 -6.40 -8.75 8.07
N LYS A 28 -6.54 -9.78 7.24
CA LYS A 28 -6.27 -9.71 5.80
C LYS A 28 -7.24 -8.77 5.06
N THR A 29 -8.42 -8.49 5.61
CA THR A 29 -9.37 -7.53 5.00
C THR A 29 -8.88 -6.09 5.09
N TYR A 30 -7.91 -5.79 5.97
CA TYR A 30 -7.30 -4.47 6.08
C TYR A 30 -6.12 -4.27 5.11
N ALA A 31 -5.89 -5.22 4.19
CA ALA A 31 -4.95 -5.03 3.12
C ALA A 31 -5.34 -3.79 2.28
N PRO A 32 -4.38 -2.93 1.91
CA PRO A 32 -4.63 -1.72 1.12
C PRO A 32 -5.54 -1.93 -0.09
N SER A 33 -5.38 -3.02 -0.85
CA SER A 33 -6.18 -3.32 -2.05
C SER A 33 -7.66 -3.54 -1.79
N MET A 34 -8.04 -3.87 -0.55
CA MET A 34 -9.43 -4.12 -0.17
C MET A 34 -10.18 -2.83 0.16
N TRP A 35 -9.46 -1.74 0.45
CA TRP A 35 -10.00 -0.41 0.72
C TRP A 35 -11.05 -0.36 1.85
N ASP A 36 -10.99 -1.30 2.79
CA ASP A 36 -11.98 -1.51 3.87
C ASP A 36 -11.57 -0.85 5.21
N SER A 37 -10.45 -0.13 5.23
CA SER A 37 -10.03 0.64 6.41
C SER A 37 -10.95 1.85 6.62
N ALA A 38 -11.43 2.03 7.85
CA ALA A 38 -12.37 3.11 8.19
C ALA A 38 -11.76 4.52 8.15
N ILE A 39 -10.45 4.65 8.31
CA ILE A 39 -9.77 5.95 8.45
C ILE A 39 -8.92 6.28 7.20
N GLN A 40 -8.41 5.27 6.49
CA GLN A 40 -7.56 5.42 5.29
C GLN A 40 -6.49 6.52 5.46
N ILE A 41 -5.91 6.62 6.65
CA ILE A 41 -4.95 7.67 7.00
C ILE A 41 -3.71 7.61 6.11
N GLU A 42 -3.42 6.43 5.58
CA GLU A 42 -2.36 6.13 4.61
C GLU A 42 -2.54 6.91 3.29
N ALA A 43 -3.76 7.35 2.97
CA ALA A 43 -4.08 8.14 1.77
C ALA A 43 -3.83 9.65 1.95
N MET A 44 -3.58 10.14 3.16
CA MET A 44 -3.38 11.58 3.42
C MET A 44 -2.30 12.24 2.54
N PRO A 45 -1.15 11.61 2.23
CA PRO A 45 -0.15 12.25 1.37
C PRO A 45 -0.63 12.46 -0.07
N ALA A 46 -1.64 11.72 -0.55
CA ALA A 46 -2.25 12.01 -1.85
C ALA A 46 -2.92 13.39 -1.88
N MET A 47 -3.42 13.89 -0.73
CA MET A 47 -3.92 15.27 -0.60
C MET A 47 -2.79 16.31 -0.67
N ALA A 48 -1.55 15.90 -0.41
CA ALA A 48 -0.35 16.73 -0.48
C ALA A 48 0.36 16.64 -1.86
N ARG A 49 -0.37 16.25 -2.91
CA ARG A 49 0.11 16.18 -4.31
C ARG A 49 1.10 15.05 -4.58
N TYR A 50 0.98 13.92 -3.88
CA TYR A 50 1.72 12.70 -4.18
C TYR A 50 0.84 11.68 -4.91
N ILE A 51 1.38 11.02 -5.93
CA ILE A 51 0.84 9.74 -6.38
C ILE A 51 1.28 8.69 -5.36
N MET A 52 0.33 7.95 -4.80
CA MET A 52 0.62 6.99 -3.74
C MET A 52 0.54 5.57 -4.28
N PHE A 53 1.55 4.76 -3.96
CA PHE A 53 1.47 3.31 -4.10
C PHE A 53 1.59 2.66 -2.72
N ILE A 54 0.63 1.77 -2.41
CA ILE A 54 0.55 1.08 -1.12
C ILE A 54 0.47 -0.42 -1.40
N PRO A 55 1.57 -1.18 -1.31
CA PRO A 55 1.58 -2.62 -1.54
C PRO A 55 0.92 -3.37 -0.37
N ASP A 56 0.28 -4.52 -0.65
CA ASP A 56 -0.35 -5.34 0.41
C ASP A 56 0.64 -6.24 1.18
N TYR A 57 1.88 -6.36 0.71
CA TYR A 57 2.82 -7.44 1.05
C TYR A 57 2.34 -8.85 0.63
N LEU A 58 3.26 -9.83 0.70
CA LEU A 58 2.98 -11.23 0.43
C LEU A 58 2.12 -11.83 1.55
N GLY A 59 1.10 -12.61 1.19
CA GLY A 59 0.17 -13.22 2.16
C GLY A 59 -1.09 -12.39 2.42
N TYR A 60 -1.23 -11.26 1.72
CA TYR A 60 -2.38 -10.36 1.76
C TYR A 60 -2.93 -10.10 0.35
N GLY A 61 -4.12 -9.49 0.27
CA GLY A 61 -4.82 -9.19 -0.96
C GLY A 61 -4.94 -10.41 -1.89
N SER A 62 -4.48 -10.26 -3.14
CA SER A 62 -4.42 -11.32 -4.16
C SER A 62 -3.58 -12.54 -3.78
N THR A 63 -2.76 -12.46 -2.73
CA THR A 63 -1.90 -13.56 -2.26
C THR A 63 -2.30 -14.08 -0.89
N GLN A 64 -3.56 -13.87 -0.47
CA GLN A 64 -4.07 -14.25 0.84
C GLN A 64 -3.99 -15.74 1.18
N ASP A 65 -3.81 -16.63 0.20
CA ASP A 65 -3.71 -18.08 0.44
C ASP A 65 -2.31 -18.51 0.92
N VAL A 66 -1.33 -17.58 0.95
CA VAL A 66 0.03 -17.80 1.43
C VAL A 66 0.17 -17.26 2.86
N VAL A 67 1.06 -17.86 3.66
CA VAL A 67 1.40 -17.36 5.00
C VAL A 67 2.10 -15.99 4.85
N PRO A 68 1.64 -14.94 5.57
CA PRO A 68 2.29 -13.63 5.53
C PRO A 68 3.77 -13.68 5.92
N ALA A 69 4.61 -13.08 5.09
CA ALA A 69 6.04 -12.89 5.38
C ALA A 69 6.20 -11.71 6.34
N TYR A 70 6.22 -11.99 7.65
CA TYR A 70 6.26 -10.96 8.69
C TYR A 70 7.69 -10.59 9.07
N PHE A 71 8.05 -9.30 8.94
CA PHE A 71 9.41 -8.79 9.17
C PHE A 71 10.51 -9.49 8.36
N ASP A 72 10.14 -10.06 7.20
CA ASP A 72 11.10 -10.59 6.25
C ASP A 72 11.63 -9.45 5.37
N GLN A 73 12.88 -9.05 5.58
CA GLN A 73 13.49 -7.93 4.86
C GLN A 73 13.64 -8.22 3.35
N GLU A 74 13.98 -9.45 2.98
CA GLU A 74 14.22 -9.82 1.57
C GLU A 74 12.93 -9.74 0.76
N ILE A 75 11.80 -10.13 1.36
CA ILE A 75 10.49 -10.10 0.71
C ILE A 75 9.83 -8.71 0.82
N THR A 76 10.05 -8.00 1.92
CA THR A 76 9.37 -6.70 2.19
C THR A 76 10.09 -5.52 1.53
N THR A 77 11.40 -5.60 1.33
CA THR A 77 12.19 -4.51 0.72
C THR A 77 12.86 -4.98 -0.55
N GLN A 78 12.77 -4.18 -1.61
CA GLN A 78 13.78 -4.25 -2.66
C GLN A 78 15.04 -3.55 -2.12
N THR A 79 16.12 -4.31 -1.95
CA THR A 79 17.45 -3.73 -1.73
C THR A 79 17.78 -2.85 -2.93
N ILE A 80 17.98 -1.55 -2.70
CA ILE A 80 18.46 -0.59 -3.71
C ILE A 80 19.97 -0.55 -3.66
#